data_AF-A0A7V6HDZ2-F1
#
_entry.id   AF-A0A7V6HDZ2-F1
#
_cell.length_a   1.000
_cell.length_b   1.000
_cell.length_c   1.000
_cell.angle_alpha   90.00
_cell.angle_beta   90.00
_cell.angle_gamma   90.00
#
_symmetry.space_group_name_H-M   'P 1'
#
loop_
_entity.id
_entity.type
_entity.pdbx_description
1 polymer ?
#
loop_
_entity_poly.entity_id
_entity_poly.type
_entity_poly.pdbx_seq_one_letter_code
_entity_poly.pdbx_strand_id
1 'polypeptide(L)'
;MTDSAASVPCVTATLPPETADALFEIIGNDGFTPTSWYDVESGVCRVSLFPDEPDGVARTQAALLAAAALLGVTVEPTVTAVAQTDWAESWKRFFHVEKISPRVVVRPSWEPYTAQPGECVITLDPGLSFGTGKHATTQACLRFLDRLAEE
;
A
#
# COMPACT_ATOMS: atom_id res chain seq x y z
N MET A 1 -20.16 -17.38 1.67
CA MET A 1 -19.98 -17.23 3.12
C MET A 1 -19.41 -15.85 3.33
N THR A 2 -20.18 -14.99 3.99
CA THR A 2 -19.87 -13.58 4.23
C THR A 2 -18.56 -13.47 5.00
N ASP A 3 -17.53 -13.01 4.30
CA ASP A 3 -16.28 -12.59 4.89
C ASP A 3 -16.59 -11.38 5.77
N SER A 4 -16.73 -11.62 7.07
CA SER A 4 -16.72 -10.53 8.05
C SER A 4 -15.30 -10.00 8.02
N ALA A 5 -15.02 -9.05 7.13
CA ALA A 5 -13.70 -8.45 6.96
C ALA A 5 -13.19 -8.06 8.36
N ALA A 6 -12.18 -8.79 8.84
CA ALA A 6 -11.56 -8.49 10.12
C ALA A 6 -11.07 -7.03 10.05
N SER A 7 -11.43 -6.20 11.01
CA SER A 7 -10.99 -4.81 11.06
C SER A 7 -10.00 -4.61 12.20
N VAL A 8 -8.93 -3.87 11.95
CA VAL A 8 -7.98 -3.47 13.00
C VAL A 8 -8.39 -2.09 13.51
N PRO A 9 -8.47 -1.88 14.83
CA PRO A 9 -8.64 -0.54 15.37
C PRO A 9 -7.42 0.32 15.03
N CYS A 10 -7.66 1.61 14.78
CA CYS A 10 -6.63 2.61 14.52
C CYS A 10 -6.92 3.85 15.37
N VAL A 11 -5.98 4.20 16.23
CA VAL A 11 -6.02 5.42 17.04
C VAL A 11 -5.18 6.47 16.33
N THR A 12 -5.77 7.62 16.05
CA THR A 12 -5.12 8.71 15.32
C THR A 12 -5.17 10.02 16.09
N ALA A 13 -4.15 10.86 15.94
CA ALA A 13 -4.18 12.24 16.41
C ALA A 13 -3.45 13.16 15.44
N THR A 14 -3.78 14.44 15.53
CA THR A 14 -3.12 15.52 14.79
C THR A 14 -2.24 16.31 15.76
N LEU A 15 -1.00 16.60 15.36
CA LEU A 15 -0.03 17.37 16.13
C LEU A 15 0.87 18.21 15.20
N PRO A 16 1.56 19.23 15.74
CA PRO A 16 2.56 19.98 15.00
C PRO A 16 3.69 19.07 14.49
N PRO A 17 4.13 19.18 13.22
CA PRO A 17 5.13 18.30 12.63
C PRO A 17 6.45 18.21 13.40
N GLU A 18 6.89 19.31 13.99
CA GLU A 18 8.11 19.41 14.78
C GLU A 18 8.09 18.57 16.07
N THR A 19 6.91 18.13 16.51
CA THR A 19 6.74 17.32 17.72
C THR A 19 6.60 15.82 17.43
N ALA A 20 6.49 15.42 16.17
CA ALA A 20 6.23 14.03 15.78
C ALA A 20 7.38 13.08 16.14
N ASP A 21 8.63 13.46 15.88
CA ASP A 21 9.79 12.62 16.18
C ASP A 21 9.94 12.39 17.69
N ALA A 22 9.76 13.46 18.49
CA ALA A 22 9.82 13.33 19.95
C ALA A 22 8.67 12.47 20.50
N LEU A 23 7.48 12.57 19.91
CA LEU A 23 6.35 11.71 20.24
C LEU A 23 6.68 10.23 19.96
N PHE A 24 7.34 9.94 18.84
CA PHE A 24 7.73 8.58 18.46
C PHE A 24 8.68 7.95 19.47
N GLU A 25 9.67 8.70 19.94
CA GLU A 25 10.60 8.21 20.95
C GLU A 25 9.89 7.91 22.29
N ILE A 26 9.01 8.81 22.74
CA ILE A 26 8.29 8.63 24.01
C ILE A 26 7.35 7.42 23.93
N ILE A 27 6.50 7.37 22.90
CA ILE A 27 5.51 6.31 22.73
C ILE A 27 6.18 4.96 22.40
N GLY A 28 7.30 5.00 21.66
CA GLY A 28 8.11 3.83 21.35
C GLY A 28 8.68 3.15 22.59
N ASN A 29 9.13 3.94 23.57
CA ASN A 29 9.62 3.40 24.85
C ASN A 29 8.52 2.68 25.66
N ASP A 30 7.26 3.02 25.43
CA ASP A 30 6.10 2.37 26.05
C ASP A 30 5.61 1.11 25.29
N GLY A 31 6.34 0.70 24.25
CA GLY A 31 6.08 -0.53 23.48
C GLY A 31 5.09 -0.38 22.33
N PHE A 32 4.78 0.86 21.92
CA PHE A 32 3.89 1.13 20.79
C PHE A 32 4.70 1.54 19.55
N THR A 33 4.22 1.16 18.37
CA THR A 33 4.87 1.53 17.10
C THR A 33 3.99 2.52 16.33
N PRO A 34 4.24 3.83 16.47
CA PRO A 34 3.48 4.83 15.74
C PRO A 34 3.93 4.94 14.28
N THR A 35 3.01 5.38 13.42
CA THR A 35 3.31 5.85 12.06
C THR A 35 2.82 7.28 11.91
N SER A 36 3.42 8.04 10.98
CA SER A 36 3.05 9.43 10.75
C SER A 36 2.91 9.72 9.27
N TRP A 37 2.05 10.69 8.97
CA TRP A 37 1.92 11.28 7.66
C TRP A 37 1.83 12.80 7.82
N TYR A 38 2.73 13.50 7.13
CA TYR A 38 2.75 14.96 7.08
C TYR A 38 2.04 15.43 5.82
N ASP A 39 0.97 16.18 6.00
CA ASP A 39 0.27 16.87 4.94
C ASP A 39 0.90 18.25 4.73
N VAL A 40 1.60 18.40 3.60
CA VAL A 40 2.29 19.63 3.21
C VAL A 40 1.32 20.78 2.90
N GLU A 41 0.08 20.50 2.51
CA GLU A 41 -0.90 21.53 2.17
C GLU A 41 -1.57 22.08 3.43
N SER A 42 -1.98 21.21 4.35
CA SER A 42 -2.63 21.62 5.61
C SER A 42 -1.64 21.93 6.73
N GLY A 43 -0.37 21.56 6.59
CA GLY A 43 0.67 21.77 7.60
C GLY A 43 0.52 20.86 8.83
N VAL A 44 -0.33 19.84 8.74
CA VAL A 44 -0.66 18.94 9.85
C VAL A 44 0.12 17.65 9.76
N CYS A 45 0.69 17.20 10.88
CA CYS A 45 1.18 15.84 11.02
C CYS A 45 0.12 14.97 11.72
N ARG A 46 -0.31 13.91 11.04
CA ARG A 46 -1.18 12.89 11.61
C ARG A 46 -0.35 11.71 12.07
N VAL A 47 -0.47 11.34 13.33
CA VAL A 47 0.10 10.11 13.88
C VAL A 47 -1.00 9.05 14.00
N SER A 48 -0.65 7.81 13.68
CA SER A 48 -1.55 6.65 13.69
C SER A 48 -0.91 5.49 14.46
N LEU A 49 -1.71 4.79 15.26
CA LEU A 49 -1.31 3.63 16.03
C LEU A 49 -2.34 2.51 15.87
N PHE A 50 -1.85 1.28 15.76
CA PHE A 50 -2.68 0.11 15.46
C PHE A 50 -2.58 -0.89 16.61
N PRO A 51 -3.43 -0.78 17.64
CA PRO A 51 -3.45 -1.75 18.73
C PRO A 51 -3.87 -3.14 18.21
N ASP A 52 -3.14 -4.16 18.63
CA ASP A 52 -3.35 -5.57 18.30
C ASP A 52 -3.98 -6.39 19.44
N GLU A 53 -4.05 -5.82 20.65
CA GLU A 53 -4.68 -6.42 21.83
C GLU A 53 -6.18 -6.04 21.97
N PRO A 54 -7.02 -6.91 22.57
CA PRO A 54 -8.45 -6.65 22.81
C PRO A 54 -8.75 -5.34 23.57
N ASP A 55 -7.93 -4.99 24.56
CA ASP A 55 -8.03 -3.74 25.35
C ASP A 55 -7.04 -2.65 24.87
N GLY A 56 -6.41 -2.87 23.72
CA GLY A 56 -5.30 -2.05 23.24
C GLY A 56 -5.70 -0.61 22.90
N VAL A 57 -6.94 -0.36 22.47
CA VAL A 57 -7.42 0.99 22.10
C VAL A 57 -7.29 1.98 23.25
N ALA A 58 -7.78 1.60 24.44
CA ALA A 58 -7.75 2.47 25.61
C ALA A 58 -6.31 2.75 26.07
N ARG A 59 -5.45 1.73 26.05
CA ARG A 59 -4.03 1.86 26.37
C ARG A 59 -3.31 2.79 25.38
N THR A 60 -3.55 2.61 24.09
CA THR A 60 -2.98 3.44 23.03
C THR A 60 -3.43 4.89 23.14
N GLN A 61 -4.72 5.15 23.41
CA GLN A 61 -5.21 6.52 23.63
C GLN A 61 -4.55 7.15 24.86
N ALA A 62 -4.42 6.41 25.96
CA ALA A 62 -3.78 6.91 27.18
C ALA A 62 -2.29 7.23 26.96
N ALA A 63 -1.55 6.35 26.26
CA ALA A 63 -0.14 6.56 25.93
C ALA A 63 0.04 7.78 25.02
N LEU A 64 -0.82 7.92 23.99
CA LEU A 64 -0.79 9.06 23.08
C LEU A 64 -1.04 10.39 23.80
N LEU A 65 -2.02 10.43 24.70
CA LEU A 65 -2.32 11.62 25.51
C LEU A 65 -1.18 11.94 26.48
N ALA A 66 -0.60 10.94 27.14
CA ALA A 66 0.51 11.11 28.07
C ALA A 66 1.75 11.66 27.34
N ALA A 67 2.10 11.10 26.18
CA ALA A 67 3.23 11.55 25.38
C ALA A 67 3.01 12.96 24.84
N ALA A 68 1.82 13.27 24.33
CA ALA A 68 1.50 14.63 23.88
C ALA A 68 1.60 15.66 25.03
N ALA A 69 1.13 15.30 26.23
CA ALA A 69 1.23 16.16 27.41
C ALA A 69 2.69 16.44 27.82
N LEU A 70 3.59 15.45 27.73
CA LEU A 70 5.03 15.65 27.97
C LEU A 70 5.67 16.62 26.97
N LEU A 71 5.14 16.68 25.76
CA LEU A 71 5.59 17.61 24.70
C LEU A 71 4.90 18.98 24.79
N GLY A 72 3.98 19.17 25.73
CA GLY A 72 3.19 20.40 25.83
C GLY A 72 2.18 20.60 24.69
N VAL A 73 1.81 19.52 23.99
CA VAL A 73 0.85 19.53 22.89
C VAL A 73 -0.48 18.96 23.36
N THR A 74 -1.58 19.64 23.02
CA THR A 74 -2.93 19.10 23.21
C THR A 74 -3.36 18.38 21.94
N VAL A 75 -3.79 17.13 22.08
CA VAL A 75 -4.26 16.31 20.96
C VAL A 75 -5.62 15.70 21.30
N GLU A 76 -6.42 15.43 20.27
CA GLU A 76 -7.70 14.73 20.39
C GLU A 76 -7.64 13.39 19.65
N PRO A 77 -7.45 12.25 20.36
CA PRO A 77 -7.38 10.95 19.72
C PRO A 77 -8.72 10.52 19.12
N THR A 78 -8.72 10.13 17.85
CA THR A 78 -9.87 9.54 17.15
C THR A 78 -9.64 8.06 16.92
N VAL A 79 -10.64 7.23 17.21
CA VAL A 79 -10.61 5.78 16.96
C VAL A 79 -11.40 5.47 15.70
N THR A 80 -10.79 4.75 14.77
CA THR A 80 -11.40 4.29 13.53
C THR A 80 -11.12 2.80 13.33
N ALA A 81 -11.94 2.13 12.52
CA ALA A 81 -11.71 0.74 12.13
C ALA A 81 -11.12 0.72 10.71
N VAL A 82 -9.97 0.07 10.54
CA VAL A 82 -9.33 -0.13 9.24
C VAL A 82 -9.57 -1.57 8.81
N ALA A 83 -10.15 -1.76 7.63
CA ALA A 83 -10.38 -3.10 7.10
C ALA A 83 -9.04 -3.83 6.90
N GLN A 84 -8.92 -5.05 7.40
CA GLN A 84 -7.81 -5.91 7.03
C GLN A 84 -7.96 -6.29 5.57
N THR A 85 -7.05 -5.73 4.79
CA THR A 85 -6.89 -6.04 3.38
C THR A 85 -5.53 -6.71 3.23
N ASP A 86 -5.42 -7.68 2.33
CA ASP A 86 -4.13 -8.18 1.88
C ASP A 86 -3.45 -7.11 1.02
N TRP A 87 -2.85 -6.13 1.68
CA TRP A 87 -2.14 -5.03 1.02
C TRP A 87 -0.93 -5.54 0.22
N ALA A 88 -0.28 -6.61 0.71
CA ALA A 88 0.90 -7.21 0.10
C ALA A 88 0.59 -7.77 -1.30
N GLU A 89 -0.63 -8.26 -1.53
CA GLU A 89 -1.04 -8.82 -2.82
C GLU A 89 -2.08 -7.99 -3.59
N SER A 90 -2.58 -6.92 -2.97
CA SER A 90 -3.60 -6.05 -3.57
C SER A 90 -3.20 -5.46 -4.92
N TRP A 91 -1.90 -5.32 -5.19
CA TRP A 91 -1.39 -4.78 -6.45
C TRP A 91 -1.55 -5.75 -7.63
N LYS A 92 -1.56 -7.08 -7.39
CA LYS A 92 -1.71 -8.11 -8.44
C LYS A 92 -2.99 -7.94 -9.23
N ARG A 93 -4.05 -7.44 -8.58
CA ARG A 93 -5.37 -7.21 -9.18
C ARG A 93 -5.37 -6.18 -10.32
N PHE A 94 -4.31 -5.39 -10.46
CA PHE A 94 -4.20 -4.35 -11.50
C PHE A 94 -3.40 -4.78 -12.72
N PHE A 95 -2.89 -6.01 -12.73
CA PHE A 95 -2.11 -6.58 -13.81
C PHE A 95 -2.82 -7.79 -14.39
N HIS A 96 -3.10 -7.71 -15.68
CA HIS A 96 -3.83 -8.72 -16.43
C HIS A 96 -3.04 -9.14 -17.66
N VAL A 97 -3.54 -10.16 -18.37
CA VAL A 97 -3.05 -10.51 -19.71
C VAL A 97 -3.20 -9.31 -20.67
N GLU A 98 -2.10 -8.91 -21.28
CA GLU A 98 -2.01 -7.84 -22.27
C GLU A 98 -1.72 -8.43 -23.66
N LYS A 99 -2.68 -8.34 -24.58
CA LYS A 99 -2.45 -8.65 -26.01
C LYS A 99 -1.79 -7.45 -26.70
N ILE A 100 -0.47 -7.52 -26.86
CA ILE A 100 0.33 -6.44 -27.42
C ILE A 100 0.24 -6.42 -28.95
N SER A 101 0.13 -7.57 -29.60
CA SER A 101 -0.09 -7.69 -31.06
C SER A 101 -0.84 -9.00 -31.37
N PRO A 102 -1.16 -9.32 -32.64
CA PRO A 102 -1.74 -10.62 -33.00
C PRO A 102 -0.88 -11.82 -32.58
N ARG A 103 0.44 -11.62 -32.39
CA ARG A 103 1.41 -12.66 -32.06
C ARG A 103 2.04 -12.48 -30.69
N VAL A 104 2.06 -11.29 -30.09
CA VAL A 104 2.75 -11.06 -28.81
C VAL A 104 1.74 -10.83 -27.69
N VAL A 105 1.82 -11.67 -26.66
CA VAL A 105 1.02 -11.57 -25.44
C VAL A 105 1.94 -11.48 -24.23
N VAL A 106 1.70 -10.53 -23.33
CA VAL A 106 2.38 -10.45 -22.04
C VAL A 106 1.37 -10.82 -20.96
N ARG A 107 1.75 -11.67 -20.00
CA ARG A 107 0.88 -12.03 -18.88
C ARG A 107 1.64 -12.09 -17.56
N PRO A 108 0.97 -11.84 -16.43
CA PRO A 108 1.48 -12.24 -15.12
C PRO A 108 1.36 -13.76 -14.93
N SER A 109 2.15 -14.34 -14.02
CA SER A 109 2.18 -15.77 -13.72
C SER A 109 0.91 -16.29 -13.06
N TRP A 110 0.17 -15.41 -12.37
CA TRP A 110 -1.07 -15.78 -11.66
C TRP A 110 -2.32 -15.78 -12.54
N GLU A 111 -2.28 -15.22 -13.76
CA GLU A 111 -3.42 -15.31 -14.68
C GLU A 111 -3.24 -16.45 -15.68
N PRO A 112 -4.12 -17.47 -15.67
CA PRO A 112 -4.06 -18.53 -16.66
C PRO A 112 -4.38 -17.97 -18.05
N TYR A 113 -3.60 -18.38 -19.04
CA TYR A 113 -3.82 -18.01 -20.43
C TYR A 113 -3.41 -19.16 -21.36
N THR A 114 -4.29 -19.49 -22.31
CA THR A 114 -4.03 -20.51 -23.34
C THR A 114 -3.66 -19.80 -24.63
N ALA A 115 -2.42 -20.00 -25.08
CA ALA A 115 -1.91 -19.42 -26.30
C ALA A 115 -2.69 -19.93 -27.53
N GLN A 116 -3.04 -19.02 -28.44
CA GLN A 116 -3.53 -19.38 -29.77
C GLN A 116 -2.36 -19.77 -30.69
N PRO A 117 -2.59 -20.56 -31.75
CA PRO A 117 -1.55 -20.88 -32.73
C PRO A 117 -0.89 -19.61 -33.28
N GLY A 118 0.44 -19.53 -33.18
CA GLY A 118 1.22 -18.37 -33.63
C GLY A 118 1.44 -17.28 -32.57
N GLU A 119 0.85 -17.39 -31.38
CA GLU A 119 1.13 -16.47 -30.26
C GLU A 119 2.42 -16.86 -29.52
N CYS A 120 3.29 -15.87 -29.31
CA CYS A 120 4.39 -15.84 -28.36
C CYS A 120 3.89 -15.23 -27.04
N VAL A 121 3.84 -16.05 -25.99
CA VAL A 121 3.42 -15.64 -24.65
C VAL A 121 4.64 -15.38 -23.78
N ILE A 122 4.80 -14.11 -23.36
CA ILE A 122 5.81 -13.66 -22.42
C ILE A 122 5.18 -13.67 -21.02
N THR A 123 5.64 -14.56 -20.15
CA THR A 123 5.23 -14.53 -18.74
C THR A 123 6.18 -13.63 -17.97
N LEU A 124 5.65 -12.56 -17.37
CA LEU A 124 6.40 -11.55 -16.65
C LEU A 124 5.60 -11.08 -15.44
N ASP A 125 6.17 -11.27 -14.25
CA ASP A 125 5.55 -10.82 -13.01
C ASP A 125 5.89 -9.36 -12.72
N PRO A 126 4.88 -8.49 -12.57
CA PRO A 126 5.08 -7.15 -12.07
C PRO A 126 5.76 -7.19 -10.69
N GLY A 127 6.71 -6.29 -10.50
CA GLY A 127 7.55 -6.20 -9.31
C GLY A 127 8.37 -4.93 -9.39
N LEU A 128 9.69 -5.01 -9.19
CA LEU A 128 10.60 -3.89 -9.47
C LEU A 128 10.93 -3.71 -10.97
N SER A 129 10.43 -4.61 -11.83
CA SER A 129 10.73 -4.62 -13.26
C SER A 129 9.83 -3.66 -14.05
N PHE A 130 10.45 -2.74 -14.78
CA PHE A 130 9.77 -2.00 -15.85
C PHE A 130 9.51 -2.92 -17.05
N GLY A 131 8.54 -2.57 -17.90
CA GLY A 131 8.30 -3.31 -19.15
C GLY A 131 7.23 -4.39 -19.07
N THR A 132 6.26 -4.29 -18.17
CA THR A 132 5.14 -5.25 -17.99
C THR A 132 4.13 -5.31 -19.16
N GLY A 133 4.38 -4.62 -20.27
CA GLY A 133 3.47 -4.53 -21.41
C GLY A 133 2.33 -3.51 -21.26
N LYS A 134 2.07 -2.99 -20.06
CA LYS A 134 1.01 -2.00 -19.82
C LYS A 134 1.37 -0.58 -20.27
N HIS A 135 2.65 -0.23 -20.26
CA HIS A 135 3.10 1.11 -20.64
C HIS A 135 3.20 1.27 -22.17
N ALA A 136 2.76 2.41 -22.69
CA ALA A 136 2.68 2.67 -24.13
C ALA A 136 4.02 2.48 -24.87
N THR A 137 5.15 2.85 -24.23
CA THR A 137 6.47 2.65 -24.82
C THR A 137 6.83 1.18 -24.97
N THR A 138 6.53 0.35 -23.95
CA THR A 138 6.73 -1.10 -24.02
C THR A 138 5.89 -1.72 -25.14
N GLN A 139 4.63 -1.31 -25.25
CA GLN A 139 3.75 -1.77 -26.34
C GLN A 139 4.29 -1.37 -27.71
N ALA A 140 4.74 -0.13 -27.87
CA ALA A 140 5.29 0.35 -29.13
C ALA A 140 6.53 -0.44 -29.56
N CYS A 141 7.47 -0.68 -28.63
CA CYS A 141 8.67 -1.46 -28.89
C CYS A 141 8.34 -2.92 -29.27
N LEU A 142 7.46 -3.58 -28.51
CA LEU A 142 7.07 -4.96 -28.80
C LEU A 142 6.31 -5.10 -30.14
N ARG A 143 5.41 -4.16 -30.47
CA ARG A 143 4.73 -4.11 -31.78
C ARG A 143 5.69 -3.85 -32.93
N PHE A 144 6.79 -3.14 -32.69
CA PHE A 144 7.83 -2.90 -33.70
C PHE A 144 8.68 -4.15 -33.92
N LEU A 145 9.09 -4.82 -32.84
CA LEU A 145 9.81 -6.09 -32.91
C LEU A 145 8.99 -7.18 -33.62
N ASP A 146 7.68 -7.26 -33.35
CA ASP A 146 6.80 -8.20 -34.01
C ASP A 146 6.76 -8.01 -35.53
N ARG A 147 6.67 -6.74 -35.99
CA ARG A 147 6.73 -6.41 -37.42
C ARG A 147 8.05 -6.79 -38.07
N LEU A 148 9.18 -6.52 -37.41
CA LEU A 148 10.50 -6.91 -37.93
C LEU A 148 10.68 -8.42 -38.03
N ALA A 149 9.99 -9.19 -37.17
CA ALA A 149 10.02 -10.65 -37.22
C ALA A 149 9.11 -11.25 -38.31
N GLU A 150 8.37 -10.43 -39.06
CA GLU A 150 7.60 -10.84 -40.25
C GLU A 150 8.38 -10.63 -41.57
N GLU A 151 9.44 -9.83 -41.54
CA GLU A 151 10.34 -9.57 -42.68
C GLU A 151 11.39 -10.69 -42.85
#